data_AF-A0ABD6A7K8-F1
#
_entry.id   AF-A0ABD6A7K8-F1
#
_cell.length_a   1.000
_cell.length_b   1.000
_cell.length_c   1.000
_cell.angle_alpha   90.00
_cell.angle_beta   90.00
_cell.angle_gamma   90.00
#
_symmetry.space_group_name_H-M   'P 1'
#
loop_
_entity.id
_entity.type
_entity.pdbx_description
1 polymer ?
#
loop_
_entity_poly.entity_id
_entity_poly.type
_entity_poly.pdbx_seq_one_letter_code
_entity_poly.pdbx_strand_id
1 'polypeptide(L)'
;MADTGDLSEKHAWRLKQVLEAESTEGDREAIVEFHDSRRSEGKETTTLTTDLSTLRCTSERASVPLLEMRKSDVFDLFTLLTTARSDGGYGLTADGGGVYNYKRVLGLFFEIVVAGRPRRLRRVSVLGRH
;
A
#
# COMPACT_ATOMS: atom_id res chain seq x y z
N MET A 1 -25.65 -1.97 -20.56
CA MET A 1 -24.73 -0.82 -20.46
C MET A 1 -24.39 -0.68 -18.98
N ALA A 2 -23.21 -1.11 -18.56
CA ALA A 2 -22.86 -1.20 -17.15
C ALA A 2 -22.30 0.14 -16.64
N ASP A 3 -23.06 0.78 -15.76
CA ASP A 3 -22.64 1.42 -14.51
C ASP A 3 -21.18 1.91 -14.40
N THR A 4 -20.77 2.76 -15.33
CA THR A 4 -19.44 3.38 -15.31
C THR A 4 -19.39 4.55 -14.32
N GLY A 5 -20.57 5.08 -13.93
CA GLY A 5 -20.74 6.15 -12.95
C GLY A 5 -20.39 5.70 -11.52
N ASP A 6 -20.98 4.60 -11.05
CA ASP A 6 -20.75 4.07 -9.69
C ASP A 6 -19.28 3.73 -9.43
N LEU A 7 -18.62 3.08 -10.41
CA LEU A 7 -17.21 2.73 -10.29
C LEU A 7 -16.29 3.95 -10.19
N SER A 8 -16.64 5.05 -10.87
CA SER A 8 -15.90 6.32 -10.80
C SER A 8 -16.07 7.00 -9.43
N GLU A 9 -17.29 7.01 -8.89
CA GLU A 9 -17.56 7.57 -7.56
C GLU A 9 -16.89 6.77 -6.45
N LYS A 10 -17.01 5.44 -6.49
CA LYS A 10 -16.34 4.54 -5.55
C LYS A 10 -14.83 4.74 -5.55
N HIS A 11 -14.24 4.90 -6.73
CA HIS A 11 -12.82 5.14 -6.88
C HIS A 11 -12.41 6.49 -6.29
N ALA A 12 -13.13 7.57 -6.60
CA ALA A 12 -12.87 8.91 -6.06
C ALA A 12 -12.97 8.92 -4.53
N TRP A 13 -13.99 8.26 -3.99
CA TRP A 13 -14.14 8.08 -2.54
C TRP A 13 -12.96 7.30 -1.94
N ARG A 14 -12.48 6.25 -2.61
CA ARG A 14 -11.33 5.47 -2.13
C ARG A 14 -10.03 6.26 -2.12
N LEU A 15 -9.81 7.11 -3.11
CA LEU A 15 -8.67 8.03 -3.15
C LEU A 15 -8.75 9.04 -1.99
N LYS A 16 -9.94 9.61 -1.75
CA LYS A 16 -10.17 10.48 -0.58
C LYS A 16 -9.83 9.78 0.73
N GLN A 17 -10.22 8.52 0.91
CA GLN A 17 -9.87 7.75 2.10
C GLN A 17 -8.37 7.55 2.29
N VAL A 18 -7.58 7.48 1.21
CA VAL A 18 -6.11 7.43 1.34
C VAL A 18 -5.58 8.76 1.86
N LEU A 19 -6.08 9.88 1.32
CA LEU A 19 -5.67 11.22 1.72
C LEU A 19 -6.04 11.54 3.18
N GLU A 20 -7.13 10.97 3.68
CA GLU A 20 -7.65 11.19 5.04
C GLU A 20 -7.23 10.10 6.04
N ALA A 21 -6.53 9.05 5.61
CA ALA A 21 -6.11 7.97 6.51
C ALA A 21 -5.08 8.45 7.55
N GLU A 22 -5.05 7.83 8.72
CA GLU A 22 -4.08 8.11 9.79
C GLU A 22 -2.64 7.63 9.47
N SER A 23 -2.38 7.22 8.23
CA SER A 23 -1.06 6.87 7.74
C SER A 23 -0.09 8.06 7.76
N THR A 24 1.20 7.79 7.60
CA THR A 24 2.20 8.87 7.46
C THR A 24 1.96 9.66 6.17
N GLU A 25 2.32 10.94 6.15
CA GLU A 25 2.25 11.75 4.93
C GLU A 25 3.04 11.13 3.78
N GLY A 26 4.23 10.60 4.07
CA GLY A 26 5.06 9.91 3.08
C GLY A 26 4.39 8.68 2.47
N ASP A 27 3.61 7.93 3.25
CA ASP A 27 2.82 6.82 2.73
C ASP A 27 1.66 7.31 1.86
N ARG A 28 0.94 8.36 2.29
CA ARG A 28 -0.14 8.95 1.47
C ARG A 28 0.39 9.39 0.11
N GLU A 29 1.48 10.16 0.09
CA GLU A 29 2.14 10.61 -1.14
C GLU A 29 2.59 9.44 -2.01
N ALA A 30 3.20 8.40 -1.42
CA ALA A 30 3.67 7.23 -2.15
C ALA A 30 2.52 6.41 -2.76
N ILE A 31 1.39 6.29 -2.05
CA ILE A 31 0.19 5.60 -2.56
C ILE A 31 -0.43 6.37 -3.72
N VAL A 32 -0.46 7.71 -3.65
CA VAL A 32 -0.93 8.56 -4.75
C VAL A 32 -0.01 8.45 -5.96
N GLU A 33 1.31 8.50 -5.76
CA GLU A 33 2.31 8.29 -6.83
C GLU A 33 2.13 6.94 -7.54
N PHE A 34 1.99 5.87 -6.75
CA PHE A 34 1.69 4.53 -7.27
C PHE A 34 0.40 4.52 -8.09
N HIS A 35 -0.67 5.10 -7.55
CA HIS A 35 -1.96 5.18 -8.21
C HIS A 35 -1.87 5.89 -9.56
N ASP A 36 -1.20 7.04 -9.61
CA ASP A 36 -1.07 7.85 -10.83
C ASP A 36 -0.25 7.13 -11.90
N SER A 37 0.83 6.44 -11.50
CA SER A 37 1.61 5.57 -12.39
C SER A 37 0.72 4.47 -12.99
N ARG A 38 -0.04 3.74 -12.16
CA ARG A 38 -0.94 2.67 -12.62
C ARG A 38 -2.06 3.20 -13.51
N ARG A 39 -2.59 4.39 -13.23
CA ARG A 39 -3.57 5.05 -14.08
C ARG A 39 -3.00 5.40 -15.44
N SER A 40 -1.75 5.88 -15.49
CA SER A 40 -1.08 6.19 -16.76
C SER A 40 -0.81 4.94 -17.62
N GLU A 41 -0.67 3.77 -17.00
CA GLU A 41 -0.62 2.46 -17.68
C GLU A 41 -1.99 1.98 -18.22
N GLY A 42 -3.05 2.76 -18.04
CA GLY A 42 -4.39 2.42 -18.51
C GLY A 42 -5.06 1.30 -17.70
N LYS A 43 -4.76 1.17 -16.40
CA LYS A 43 -5.41 0.16 -15.56
C LYS A 43 -6.87 0.50 -15.27
N GLU A 44 -7.70 -0.53 -15.28
CA GLU A 44 -9.12 -0.45 -14.98
C GLU A 44 -9.40 0.12 -13.57
N THR A 45 -10.45 0.92 -13.45
CA THR A 45 -10.88 1.58 -12.20
C THR A 45 -11.09 0.60 -11.05
N THR A 46 -11.59 -0.61 -11.34
CA THR A 46 -11.77 -1.69 -10.35
C THR A 46 -10.43 -2.19 -9.80
N THR A 47 -9.41 -2.27 -10.65
CA THR A 47 -8.04 -2.62 -10.28
C THR A 47 -7.44 -1.51 -9.43
N LEU A 48 -7.53 -0.25 -9.87
CA LEU A 48 -7.04 0.91 -9.11
C LEU A 48 -7.68 1.00 -7.72
N THR A 49 -9.00 0.80 -7.63
CA THR A 49 -9.73 0.79 -6.35
C THR A 49 -9.23 -0.33 -5.43
N THR A 50 -8.96 -1.51 -5.98
CA THR A 50 -8.45 -2.66 -5.24
C THR A 50 -7.01 -2.42 -4.76
N ASP A 51 -6.17 -1.82 -5.60
CA ASP A 51 -4.80 -1.49 -5.26
C ASP A 51 -4.76 -0.43 -4.12
N LEU A 52 -5.52 0.68 -4.26
CA LEU A 52 -5.67 1.71 -3.23
C LEU A 52 -6.16 1.13 -1.90
N SER A 53 -7.18 0.26 -1.96
CA SER A 53 -7.70 -0.44 -0.79
C SER A 53 -6.61 -1.19 -0.03
N THR A 54 -5.76 -1.89 -0.79
CA THR A 54 -4.76 -2.79 -0.26
C THR A 54 -3.60 -2.02 0.35
N LEU A 55 -3.12 -0.97 -0.33
CA LEU A 55 -2.04 -0.13 0.20
C LEU A 55 -2.48 0.66 1.42
N ARG A 56 -3.69 1.23 1.42
CA ARG A 56 -4.25 1.91 2.59
C ARG A 56 -4.33 0.98 3.80
N CYS A 57 -4.92 -0.21 3.62
CA CYS A 57 -4.98 -1.20 4.70
C CYS A 57 -3.59 -1.65 5.13
N THR A 58 -2.62 -1.73 4.22
CA THR A 58 -1.25 -2.09 4.60
C THR A 58 -0.62 -1.00 5.46
N SER A 59 -0.72 0.26 5.04
CA SER A 59 -0.19 1.40 5.79
C SER A 59 -0.83 1.53 7.19
N GLU A 60 -2.12 1.20 7.33
CA GLU A 60 -2.81 1.19 8.63
C GLU A 60 -2.41 0.02 9.55
N ARG A 61 -1.98 -1.12 8.98
CA ARG A 61 -1.81 -2.38 9.72
C ARG A 61 -0.36 -2.79 9.93
N ALA A 62 0.53 -2.31 9.08
CA ALA A 62 1.95 -2.56 9.22
C ALA A 62 2.49 -1.85 10.46
N SER A 63 3.49 -2.45 11.11
CA SER A 63 4.18 -1.86 12.25
C SER A 63 5.08 -0.68 11.87
N VAL A 64 5.35 -0.51 10.57
CA VAL A 64 6.23 0.51 10.01
C VAL A 64 5.61 1.14 8.76
N PRO A 65 6.00 2.38 8.39
CA PRO A 65 5.56 3.01 7.15
C PRO A 65 5.92 2.18 5.90
N LEU A 66 5.09 2.25 4.86
CA LEU A 66 5.27 1.51 3.60
C LEU A 66 6.65 1.72 2.98
N LEU A 67 7.14 2.96 2.99
CA LEU A 67 8.44 3.33 2.42
C LEU A 67 9.63 2.79 3.23
N GLU A 68 9.40 2.39 4.48
CA GLU A 68 10.43 1.86 5.39
C GLU A 68 10.40 0.34 5.51
N MET A 69 9.35 -0.31 4.98
CA MET A 69 9.17 -1.75 5.06
C MET A 69 10.37 -2.52 4.49
N ARG A 70 10.87 -3.44 5.31
CA ARG A 70 11.83 -4.48 4.94
C ARG A 70 11.10 -5.78 4.69
N LYS A 71 11.83 -6.76 4.16
CA LYS A 71 11.31 -8.10 3.93
C LYS A 71 10.75 -8.76 5.21
N SER A 72 11.36 -8.50 6.37
CA SER A 72 10.86 -8.96 7.67
C SER A 72 9.49 -8.36 7.99
N ASP A 73 9.33 -7.05 7.78
CA ASP A 73 8.10 -6.34 8.13
C ASP A 73 6.93 -6.77 7.22
N VAL A 74 7.24 -7.09 5.96
CA VAL A 74 6.28 -7.72 5.04
C VAL A 74 5.85 -9.11 5.54
N PHE A 75 6.79 -9.91 6.05
CA PHE A 75 6.48 -11.23 6.62
C PHE A 75 5.62 -11.11 7.88
N ASP A 76 5.94 -10.15 8.76
CA ASP A 76 5.17 -9.89 9.98
C ASP A 76 3.75 -9.43 9.65
N LEU A 77 3.59 -8.57 8.63
CA LEU A 77 2.28 -8.20 8.10
C LEU A 77 1.49 -9.43 7.61
N PHE A 78 2.12 -10.31 6.82
CA PHE A 78 1.42 -11.52 6.35
C PHE A 78 1.06 -12.47 7.49
N THR A 79 1.90 -12.56 8.51
CA THR A 79 1.60 -13.29 9.74
C THR A 79 0.36 -12.69 10.40
N LEU A 80 0.33 -11.37 10.66
CA LEU A 80 -0.82 -10.67 11.22
C LEU A 80 -2.11 -10.87 10.40
N LEU A 81 -2.00 -10.79 9.07
CA LEU A 81 -3.13 -10.94 8.17
C LEU A 81 -3.74 -12.36 8.21
N THR A 82 -2.90 -13.38 8.39
CA THR A 82 -3.32 -14.80 8.35
C THR A 82 -3.63 -15.38 9.72
N THR A 83 -3.09 -14.81 10.79
CA THR A 83 -3.48 -15.12 12.17
C THR A 83 -4.99 -14.99 12.35
N ALA A 84 -5.60 -15.94 13.07
CA ALA A 84 -7.03 -15.96 13.29
C ALA A 84 -7.49 -14.69 14.02
N ARG A 85 -8.74 -14.27 13.77
CA ARG A 85 -9.30 -13.08 14.46
C ARG A 85 -9.41 -13.28 15.97
N SER A 86 -9.61 -14.51 16.44
CA SER A 86 -9.60 -14.85 17.87
C SER A 86 -8.27 -14.52 18.54
N ASP A 87 -7.18 -14.50 17.76
CA ASP A 87 -5.81 -14.38 18.24
C ASP A 87 -5.23 -13.00 17.89
N GLY A 88 -6.09 -12.03 17.59
CA GLY A 88 -5.70 -10.64 17.27
C GLY A 88 -5.27 -10.40 15.81
N GLY A 89 -5.46 -11.37 14.91
CA GLY A 89 -5.18 -11.21 13.48
C GLY A 89 -6.41 -10.86 12.63
N TYR A 90 -6.28 -10.98 11.31
CA TYR A 90 -7.37 -10.67 10.36
C TYR A 90 -8.10 -11.90 9.80
N GLY A 91 -7.57 -13.10 10.03
CA GLY A 91 -8.15 -14.37 9.61
C GLY A 91 -8.23 -14.54 8.09
N LEU A 92 -7.32 -13.93 7.33
CA LEU A 92 -7.26 -14.17 5.89
C LEU A 92 -6.69 -15.56 5.63
N THR A 93 -7.31 -16.27 4.68
CA THR A 93 -6.76 -17.55 4.20
C THR A 93 -5.42 -17.31 3.53
N ALA A 94 -4.38 -18.03 3.97
CA ALA A 94 -3.01 -17.90 3.44
C ALA A 94 -2.92 -18.11 1.92
N ASP A 95 -3.72 -19.03 1.39
CA ASP A 95 -3.84 -19.34 -0.04
C ASP A 95 -5.05 -18.65 -0.70
N GLY A 96 -5.71 -17.74 0.02
CA GLY A 96 -6.88 -17.04 -0.46
C GLY A 96 -6.54 -15.85 -1.35
N GLY A 97 -7.52 -15.43 -2.15
CA GLY A 97 -7.41 -14.26 -3.03
C GLY A 97 -7.04 -12.96 -2.29
N GLY A 98 -7.39 -12.86 -1.00
CA GLY A 98 -6.99 -11.75 -0.15
C GLY A 98 -5.46 -11.61 -0.03
N VAL A 99 -4.77 -12.66 0.45
CA VAL A 99 -3.30 -12.65 0.60
C VAL A 99 -2.60 -12.54 -0.75
N TYR A 100 -3.13 -13.20 -1.79
CA TYR A 100 -2.61 -13.04 -3.15
C TYR A 100 -2.61 -11.57 -3.60
N ASN A 101 -3.70 -10.84 -3.34
CA ASN A 101 -3.79 -9.45 -3.73
C ASN A 101 -2.80 -8.56 -2.96
N TYR A 102 -2.61 -8.78 -1.65
CA TYR A 102 -1.56 -8.09 -0.88
C TYR A 102 -0.17 -8.33 -1.47
N LYS A 103 0.19 -9.59 -1.77
CA LYS A 103 1.47 -9.95 -2.39
C LYS A 103 1.68 -9.23 -3.72
N ARG A 104 0.67 -9.27 -4.60
CA ARG A 104 0.72 -8.62 -5.93
C ARG A 104 0.91 -7.12 -5.81
N VAL A 105 0.08 -6.45 -5.01
CA VAL A 105 0.07 -4.99 -4.90
C VAL A 105 1.35 -4.48 -4.24
N LEU A 106 1.83 -5.12 -3.18
CA LEU A 106 3.08 -4.72 -2.53
C LEU A 106 4.30 -4.93 -3.44
N GLY A 107 4.32 -6.02 -4.20
CA GLY A 107 5.38 -6.25 -5.20
C GLY A 107 5.46 -5.11 -6.22
N LEU A 108 4.33 -4.77 -6.84
CA LEU A 108 4.26 -3.67 -7.80
C LEU A 108 4.58 -2.31 -7.17
N PHE A 109 4.12 -2.07 -5.95
CA PHE A 109 4.39 -0.84 -5.23
C PHE A 109 5.89 -0.63 -4.99
N PHE A 110 6.60 -1.67 -4.53
CA PHE A 110 8.03 -1.60 -4.31
C PHE A 110 8.82 -1.46 -5.62
N GLU A 111 8.34 -2.07 -6.71
CA GLU A 111 8.93 -1.92 -8.04
C GLU A 111 8.78 -0.50 -8.60
N ILE A 112 7.56 0.04 -8.57
CA ILE A 112 7.25 1.33 -9.20
C ILE A 112 7.78 2.51 -8.36
N VAL A 113 7.49 2.50 -7.06
CA VAL A 113 7.76 3.67 -6.19
C VAL A 113 9.11 3.54 -5.50
N VAL A 114 9.42 2.39 -4.90
CA VAL A 114 10.63 2.27 -4.07
C VAL A 114 11.89 2.08 -4.92
N ALA A 115 11.83 1.28 -5.98
CA ALA A 115 12.96 1.13 -6.91
C ALA A 115 13.07 2.29 -7.91
N GLY A 116 11.94 2.95 -8.25
CA GLY A 116 11.90 4.12 -9.13
C GLY A 116 12.39 5.42 -8.46
N ARG A 117 12.28 5.54 -7.13
CA ARG A 117 12.83 6.70 -6.40
C ARG A 117 14.37 6.61 -6.39
N PRO A 118 15.10 7.62 -6.91
CA PRO A 118 16.54 7.67 -6.71
C PRO A 118 16.78 7.63 -5.21
N ARG A 119 17.56 6.65 -4.74
CA ARG A 119 17.94 6.50 -3.33
C ARG A 119 18.46 7.86 -2.87
N ARG A 120 17.60 8.66 -2.22
CA ARG A 120 18.03 9.89 -1.58
C ARG A 120 19.07 9.42 -0.59
N LEU A 121 20.33 9.71 -0.92
CA LEU A 121 21.47 9.44 -0.06
C LEU A 121 21.05 9.90 1.32
N ARG A 122 20.90 8.94 2.25
CA ARG A 122 20.83 9.25 3.66
C ARG A 122 22.01 10.17 3.91
N ARG A 123 21.76 11.48 4.04
CA ARG A 123 22.68 12.35 4.77
C ARG A 123 22.63 11.81 6.19
N VAL A 124 23.48 10.83 6.46
CA VAL A 124 23.93 10.58 7.81
C VAL A 124 24.61 11.88 8.18
N SER A 125 23.95 12.71 8.97
CA SER A 125 24.59 13.83 9.64
C SER A 125 25.59 13.24 10.64
N VAL A 126 26.71 12.74 10.15
CA VAL A 126 27.94 12.59 10.93
C VAL A 126 28.56 13.98 10.96
N LEU A 127 28.06 14.84 11.83
CA LEU A 127 28.73 16.08 12.24
C LEU A 127 28.08 16.59 13.53
N GLY A 128 28.36 15.86 14.60
CA GLY A 128 28.39 16.38 15.96
C GLY A 128 29.77 16.09 16.54
N ARG A 129 30.77 16.88 16.16
CA ARG A 129 32.00 17.05 16.95
C ARG A 129 31.68 18.05 18.06
N HIS A 130 32.04 17.76 19.30
CA HIS A 130 33.19 18.36 19.99
C HIS A 130 33.28 17.82 21.41
#